data_AF-A0A1D7U040-F1
#
_entry.id   AF-A0A1D7U040-F1
#
_cell.length_a   1.000
_cell.length_b   1.000
_cell.length_c   1.000
_cell.angle_alpha   90.00
_cell.angle_beta   90.00
_cell.angle_gamma   90.00
#
_symmetry.space_group_name_H-M   'P 1'
#
loop_
_entity.id
_entity.type
_entity.pdbx_description
1 polymer ?
#
loop_
_entity_poly.entity_id
_entity_poly.type
_entity_poly.pdbx_seq_one_letter_code
_entity_poly.pdbx_strand_id
1 'polypeptide(L)'
;MVAVETLVLQRMEHDEDGRMWSVYCEGEVVGSIIQPFTGHRWQWSITVQDPAPISKSGRAETREAAMADFRAAWDRYREHIGERGWQDHLQHMAELRARPWYVAMMLKRDGTDRGK
;
A
#
# COMPACT_ATOMS: atom_id res chain seq x y z
N MET A 1 -21.39 14.43 -6.09
CA MET A 1 -19.97 14.75 -6.40
C MET A 1 -19.16 14.03 -5.34
N VAL A 2 -18.62 12.86 -5.66
CA VAL A 2 -17.73 12.14 -4.73
C VAL A 2 -16.35 12.76 -4.91
N ALA A 3 -15.73 13.22 -3.82
CA ALA A 3 -14.38 13.77 -3.88
C ALA A 3 -13.46 12.76 -4.56
N VAL A 4 -12.61 13.23 -5.48
CA VAL A 4 -11.62 12.37 -6.14
C VAL A 4 -10.60 11.98 -5.06
N GLU A 5 -10.79 10.81 -4.44
CA GLU A 5 -9.82 10.24 -3.51
C GLU A 5 -8.46 10.21 -4.22
N THR A 6 -7.51 10.95 -3.67
CA THR A 6 -6.21 11.15 -4.32
C THR A 6 -5.25 10.11 -3.79
N LEU A 7 -4.91 9.13 -4.64
CA LEU A 7 -3.81 8.22 -4.35
C LEU A 7 -2.48 8.97 -4.45
N VAL A 8 -1.65 8.83 -3.42
CA VAL A 8 -0.31 9.40 -3.36
C VAL A 8 0.71 8.28 -3.38
N LEU A 9 1.67 8.37 -4.30
CA LEU A 9 2.78 7.44 -4.38
C LEU A 9 3.99 8.06 -3.67
N GLN A 10 4.52 7.38 -2.65
CA GLN A 10 5.68 7.84 -1.89
C GLN A 10 6.79 6.79 -1.92
N ARG A 11 8.01 7.26 -2.18
CA ARG A 11 9.21 6.41 -2.14
C ARG A 11 9.51 6.03 -0.70
N MET A 12 9.93 4.78 -0.47
CA MET A 12 10.37 4.36 0.87
C MET A 12 11.78 4.91 1.15
N GLU A 13 11.98 5.48 2.33
CA GLU A 13 13.21 6.23 2.68
C GLU A 13 14.49 5.37 2.63
N HIS A 14 14.37 4.06 2.77
CA HIS A 14 15.49 3.11 2.74
C HIS A 14 15.71 2.41 1.40
N ASP A 15 14.94 2.78 0.36
CA ASP A 15 15.08 2.20 -0.97
C ASP A 15 15.97 3.09 -1.83
N GLU A 16 17.29 2.91 -1.71
CA GLU A 16 18.31 3.66 -2.46
C GLU A 16 18.16 3.51 -3.98
N ASP A 17 17.63 2.38 -4.44
CA ASP A 17 17.47 2.04 -5.85
C ASP A 17 16.17 2.59 -6.48
N GLY A 18 15.24 3.10 -5.68
CA GLY A 18 13.94 3.59 -6.18
C GLY A 18 13.02 2.48 -6.70
N ARG A 19 13.25 1.23 -6.26
CA ARG A 19 12.52 0.03 -6.63
C ARG A 19 11.30 -0.25 -5.74
N MET A 20 11.07 0.50 -4.67
CA MET A 20 10.00 0.25 -3.70
C MET A 20 9.25 1.53 -3.34
N TRP A 21 7.94 1.47 -3.53
CA TRP A 21 7.02 2.58 -3.31
C TRP A 21 5.81 2.12 -2.50
N SER A 22 5.36 2.99 -1.60
CA SER A 22 4.10 2.84 -0.88
C SER A 22 3.03 3.69 -1.54
N VAL A 23 1.81 3.14 -1.63
CA VAL A 23 0.65 3.85 -2.14
C VAL A 23 -0.26 4.22 -0.97
N TYR A 24 -0.61 5.50 -0.88
CA TYR A 24 -1.44 6.06 0.18
C TYR A 24 -2.81 6.50 -0.33
N CYS A 25 -3.85 6.29 0.46
CA CYS A 25 -5.19 6.85 0.28
C CYS A 25 -5.62 7.46 1.61
N GLU A 26 -5.99 8.75 1.61
CA GLU A 26 -6.42 9.47 2.83
C GLU A 26 -5.43 9.38 4.01
N GLY A 27 -4.12 9.31 3.70
CA GLY A 27 -3.06 9.18 4.70
C GLY A 27 -2.76 7.74 5.16
N GLU A 28 -3.53 6.75 4.69
CA GLU A 28 -3.30 5.33 5.00
C GLU A 28 -2.57 4.60 3.88
N VAL A 29 -1.65 3.71 4.23
CA VAL A 29 -1.00 2.82 3.26
C VAL A 29 -1.98 1.75 2.80
N VAL A 30 -2.36 1.83 1.53
CA VAL A 30 -3.31 0.89 0.90
C VAL A 30 -2.63 -0.16 0.05
N GLY A 31 -1.35 0.04 -0.28
CA GLY A 31 -0.61 -0.92 -1.08
C GLY A 31 0.85 -0.55 -1.33
N SER A 32 1.46 -1.30 -2.24
CA SER A 32 2.86 -1.10 -2.63
C SER A 32 3.09 -1.38 -4.10
N ILE A 33 4.12 -0.76 -4.66
CA ILE A 33 4.65 -1.01 -6.00
C ILE A 33 6.14 -1.30 -5.86
N ILE A 34 6.55 -2.49 -6.29
CA ILE A 34 7.91 -3.00 -6.11
C ILE A 34 8.51 -3.54 -7.41
N GLN A 35 9.79 -3.32 -7.64
CA GLN A 35 10.56 -4.02 -8.68
C GLN A 35 11.48 -5.05 -7.99
N PRO A 36 11.23 -6.36 -8.15
CA PRO A 36 12.09 -7.39 -7.56
C PRO A 36 13.51 -7.30 -8.09
N PHE A 37 14.51 -7.57 -7.25
CA PHE A 37 15.93 -7.54 -7.68
C PHE A 37 16.26 -8.45 -8.86
N THR A 38 15.57 -9.58 -8.96
CA THR A 38 15.78 -10.60 -10.00
C THR A 38 14.79 -10.47 -11.17
N GLY A 39 13.88 -9.48 -11.14
CA GLY A 39 12.80 -9.34 -12.09
C GLY A 39 12.88 -8.02 -12.84
N HIS A 40 12.53 -8.05 -14.13
CA HIS A 40 12.41 -6.82 -14.94
C HIS A 40 11.06 -6.13 -14.76
N ARG A 41 10.05 -6.86 -14.28
CA ARG A 41 8.68 -6.36 -14.14
C ARG A 41 8.41 -5.76 -12.77
N TRP A 42 7.72 -4.65 -12.77
CA TRP A 42 7.12 -4.06 -11.59
C TRP A 42 5.94 -4.92 -11.13
N GLN A 43 5.79 -5.04 -9.82
CA GLN A 43 4.70 -5.73 -9.16
C GLN A 43 3.96 -4.74 -8.29
N TRP A 44 2.65 -4.90 -8.17
CA TRP A 44 1.83 -4.08 -7.29
C TRP A 44 0.95 -4.98 -6.42
N SER A 45 0.59 -4.49 -5.23
CA SER A 45 -0.31 -5.21 -4.32
C SER A 45 -1.12 -4.26 -3.45
N ILE A 46 -2.41 -4.58 -3.24
CA ILE A 46 -3.31 -3.94 -2.28
C ILE A 46 -3.23 -4.70 -0.96
N THR A 47 -2.89 -4.01 0.13
CA THR A 47 -2.63 -4.62 1.46
C THR A 47 -3.82 -4.55 2.42
N VAL A 48 -4.86 -3.80 2.06
CA VAL A 48 -6.11 -3.71 2.84
C VAL A 48 -6.71 -5.10 3.02
N GLN A 49 -7.04 -5.49 4.25
CA GLN A 49 -7.51 -6.84 4.57
C GLN A 49 -9.04 -6.90 4.53
N ASP A 50 -9.59 -7.23 3.36
CA ASP A 50 -11.00 -7.57 3.18
C ASP A 50 -11.15 -8.58 2.00
N PRO A 51 -12.01 -9.60 2.13
CA PRO A 51 -12.25 -10.60 1.09
C PRO A 51 -13.09 -10.01 -0.05
N ALA A 52 -12.41 -9.52 -1.08
CA ALA A 52 -13.04 -9.09 -2.33
C ALA A 52 -12.76 -10.08 -3.48
N PRO A 53 -13.71 -10.30 -4.41
CA PRO A 53 -13.50 -11.07 -5.64
C PRO A 53 -12.68 -10.30 -6.70
N ILE A 54 -11.80 -9.39 -6.25
CA ILE A 54 -11.01 -8.48 -7.08
C ILE A 54 -9.54 -8.86 -6.91
N SER A 55 -8.78 -8.88 -8.00
CA SER A 55 -7.34 -9.12 -7.90
C SER A 55 -6.67 -7.99 -7.11
N LYS A 56 -6.02 -8.36 -6.02
CA LYS A 56 -5.28 -7.44 -5.13
C LYS A 56 -3.79 -7.42 -5.44
N SER A 57 -3.38 -7.98 -6.57
CA SER A 57 -2.00 -7.90 -7.03
C SER A 57 -1.91 -8.02 -8.55
N GLY A 58 -0.79 -7.56 -9.10
CA GLY A 58 -0.52 -7.65 -10.53
C GLY A 58 0.91 -7.30 -10.89
N ARG A 59 1.20 -7.26 -12.19
CA ARG A 59 2.53 -6.98 -12.73
C ARG A 59 2.44 -6.12 -13.98
N ALA A 60 3.41 -5.22 -14.15
CA ALA A 60 3.53 -4.38 -15.34
C ALA A 60 5.00 -4.17 -15.73
N GLU A 61 5.24 -3.74 -16.98
CA GLU A 61 6.61 -3.52 -17.48
C GLU A 61 7.27 -2.27 -16.90
N THR A 62 6.49 -1.25 -16.52
CA THR A 62 6.98 0.01 -15.95
C THR A 62 6.30 0.33 -14.62
N ARG A 63 6.93 1.20 -13.83
CA ARG A 63 6.36 1.69 -12.56
C ARG A 63 5.06 2.43 -12.81
N GLU A 64 5.01 3.27 -13.84
CA GLU A 64 3.86 4.07 -14.21
C GLU A 64 2.69 3.17 -14.63
N ALA A 65 2.97 2.12 -15.40
CA ALA A 65 1.97 1.12 -15.75
C ALA A 65 1.49 0.35 -14.51
N ALA A 66 2.39 -0.03 -13.61
CA ALA A 66 2.02 -0.67 -12.35
C ALA A 66 1.14 0.26 -11.48
N MET A 67 1.40 1.56 -11.46
CA MET A 67 0.58 2.54 -10.73
C MET A 67 -0.79 2.73 -11.38
N ALA A 68 -0.87 2.75 -12.72
CA ALA A 68 -2.13 2.82 -13.43
C ALA A 68 -3.00 1.57 -13.17
N ASP A 69 -2.40 0.37 -13.26
CA ASP A 69 -3.05 -0.90 -12.96
C ASP A 69 -3.50 -0.98 -11.49
N PHE A 70 -2.63 -0.55 -10.57
CA PHE A 70 -2.95 -0.46 -9.14
C PHE A 70 -4.16 0.44 -8.93
N ARG A 71 -4.17 1.63 -9.53
CA ARG A 71 -5.29 2.58 -9.40
C ARG A 71 -6.59 1.98 -9.90
N ALA A 72 -6.58 1.37 -11.08
CA ALA A 72 -7.78 0.72 -11.63
C ALA A 72 -8.29 -0.43 -10.75
N ALA A 73 -7.39 -1.20 -10.13
CA ALA A 73 -7.75 -2.23 -9.17
C ALA A 73 -8.28 -1.64 -7.85
N TRP A 74 -7.64 -0.58 -7.35
CA TRP A 74 -8.04 0.13 -6.15
C TRP A 74 -9.43 0.76 -6.30
N ASP A 75 -9.72 1.44 -7.41
CA ASP A 75 -11.02 2.07 -7.64
C ASP A 75 -12.16 1.04 -7.56
N ARG A 76 -11.98 -0.14 -8.18
CA ARG A 76 -12.94 -1.25 -8.10
C ARG A 76 -13.05 -1.82 -6.68
N TYR A 77 -11.92 -1.95 -6.00
CA TYR A 77 -11.87 -2.48 -4.64
C TYR A 77 -12.55 -1.53 -3.64
N ARG A 78 -12.28 -0.24 -3.78
CA ARG A 78 -12.86 0.85 -2.98
C ARG A 78 -14.37 0.93 -3.16
N GLU A 79 -14.84 0.80 -4.40
CA GLU A 79 -16.28 0.69 -4.70
C GLU A 79 -16.88 -0.56 -4.05
N HIS A 80 -16.19 -1.71 -4.10
CA HIS A 80 -16.67 -2.97 -3.53
C HIS A 80 -16.84 -2.92 -2.00
N ILE A 81 -15.84 -2.43 -1.27
CA ILE A 81 -15.92 -2.34 0.20
C ILE A 81 -16.88 -1.23 0.65
N GLY A 82 -17.15 -0.25 -0.23
CA GLY A 82 -17.99 0.89 0.04
C GLY A 82 -17.49 1.78 1.18
N GLU A 83 -18.26 2.81 1.51
CA GLU A 83 -17.86 3.76 2.55
C GLU A 83 -17.71 3.10 3.93
N ARG A 84 -18.65 2.22 4.28
CA ARG A 84 -18.62 1.55 5.58
C ARG A 84 -17.39 0.65 5.73
N GLY A 85 -17.08 -0.19 4.73
CA GLY A 85 -15.90 -1.06 4.81
C GLY A 85 -14.60 -0.27 4.88
N TRP A 86 -14.56 0.90 4.23
CA TRP A 86 -13.42 1.80 4.37
C TRP A 86 -13.30 2.39 5.78
N GLN A 87 -14.39 2.88 6.37
CA GLN A 87 -14.38 3.37 7.75
C GLN A 87 -13.98 2.29 8.76
N ASP A 88 -14.46 1.05 8.57
CA ASP A 88 -14.09 -0.09 9.40
C ASP A 88 -12.57 -0.38 9.28
N HIS A 89 -12.00 -0.25 8.08
CA HIS A 89 -10.56 -0.37 7.87
C HIS A 89 -9.76 0.75 8.57
N LEU A 90 -10.17 2.01 8.41
CA LEU A 90 -9.54 3.15 9.07
C LEU A 90 -9.55 2.99 10.59
N GLN A 91 -10.69 2.59 11.16
CA GLN A 91 -10.82 2.30 12.57
C GLN A 91 -9.87 1.18 13.00
N HIS A 92 -9.84 0.08 12.25
CA HIS A 92 -8.94 -1.04 12.56
C HIS A 92 -7.46 -0.61 12.55
N MET A 93 -7.04 0.20 11.56
CA MET A 93 -5.67 0.70 11.48
C MET A 93 -5.34 1.67 12.63
N ALA A 94 -6.29 2.52 13.03
CA ALA A 94 -6.14 3.37 14.20
C ALA A 94 -6.00 2.55 15.50
N GLU A 95 -6.82 1.51 15.67
CA GLU A 95 -6.73 0.59 16.80
C GLU A 95 -5.39 -0.15 16.85
N LEU A 96 -4.88 -0.62 15.70
CA LEU A 96 -3.57 -1.24 15.60
C LEU A 96 -2.45 -0.27 15.99
N ARG A 97 -2.48 0.97 15.50
CA ARG A 97 -1.49 2.01 15.86
C ARG A 97 -1.47 2.35 17.33
N ALA A 98 -2.60 2.23 18.03
CA ALA A 98 -2.66 2.44 19.47
C ALA A 98 -2.03 1.27 20.28
N ARG A 99 -1.73 0.12 19.66
CA ARG A 99 -1.15 -1.04 20.36
C ARG A 99 0.35 -0.86 20.60
N PRO A 100 0.85 -1.04 21.84
CA PRO A 100 2.27 -0.88 22.15
C PRO A 100 3.21 -1.74 21.30
N TRP A 101 2.82 -2.98 20.99
CA TRP A 101 3.64 -3.88 20.18
C TRP A 101 3.68 -3.49 18.71
N TYR A 102 2.64 -2.84 18.20
CA TYR A 102 2.59 -2.38 16.82
C TYR A 102 3.51 -1.17 16.64
N VAL A 103 3.47 -0.22 17.58
CA VAL A 103 4.41 0.89 17.64
C VAL A 103 5.86 0.38 17.72
N ALA A 104 6.13 -0.60 18.60
CA ALA A 104 7.46 -1.20 18.68
C ALA A 104 7.88 -1.93 17.39
N MET A 105 6.95 -2.55 16.66
CA MET A 105 7.22 -3.19 15.36
C MET A 105 7.51 -2.16 14.26
N MET A 106 6.79 -1.04 14.24
CA MET A 106 7.01 0.04 13.28
C MET A 106 8.33 0.78 13.57
N LEU A 107 8.63 1.08 14.84
CA LEU A 107 9.91 1.69 15.24
C LEU A 107 11.13 0.81 14.96
N LYS A 108 11.00 -0.53 15.09
CA LYS A 108 12.06 -1.47 14.68
C LYS A 108 12.26 -1.52 13.17
N ARG A 109 11.29 -1.08 12.37
CA ARG A 109 11.36 -1.07 10.91
C ARG A 109 12.17 0.10 10.38
N ASP A 110 12.16 1.23 11.11
CA ASP A 110 12.97 2.43 10.80
C ASP A 110 14.38 2.35 11.43
N GLY A 111 14.54 1.58 12.52
CA GLY A 111 15.82 1.31 13.17
C GLY A 111 16.46 0.02 12.69
N THR A 112 16.98 -0.02 11.46
CA THR A 112 17.89 -1.12 11.06
C THR A 112 19.25 -0.89 11.69
N ASP A 113 19.38 -1.15 12.99
CA ASP A 113 20.67 -1.54 13.58
C ASP A 113 20.92 -2.99 13.18
N ARG A 114 21.54 -3.20 12.01
CA ARG A 114 22.24 -4.45 11.71
C ARG A 114 23.69 -4.27 12.16
N GLY A 115 23.87 -4.29 13.48
CA GLY A 115 25.16 -4.54 14.10
C GLY A 115 25.71 -5.89 13.65
N LYS A 116 26.74 -5.80 12.81
CA LYS A 116 27.84 -6.73 12.50
C LYS A 116 27.66 -8.23 12.74
#